data_AF-A0A835EIK5-F1
#
_entry.id   AF-A0A835EIK5-F1
#
_cell.length_a   1.000
_cell.length_b   1.000
_cell.length_c   1.000
_cell.angle_alpha   90.00
_cell.angle_beta   90.00
_cell.angle_gamma   90.00
#
_symmetry.space_group_name_H-M   'P 1'
#
loop_
_entity.id
_entity.type
_entity.pdbx_description
1 polymer ?
#
loop_
_entity_poly.entity_id
_entity_poly.type
_entity_poly.pdbx_seq_one_letter_code
_entity_poly.pdbx_strand_id
1 'polypeptide(L)'
;MARYLLAPTTSSSALLPKDAAKNSPPSRTLGLRALGSRSGKARPIMAVASEQAAPAARYPKVAAPTTGPIPAAELLGVIEAAAKAGADVIMEAVNKPRNIQYKGVADLVTGTDKLSESVILEVVTKNFKDHLILGEEGGLIGDSSSEYLWCIDPLDGTTNFAHGYPSFSVSIGVLFRGKPAASTVVEFCGGPMCWSTRTTSASAGGGACCNGQKIHVSQTDKVEQSLLVTGFGYEHDDAWTTNINLFKEFTDISRGVRRLGSAAADMSHVGLGITDAYWEYRLKPWDMAAGVLIVEEAGGVVTRMDGGAFTVFDRSVLVSNGGVHGQLLDRIGPSTEDLKKKGIDFSMWFKPDSYPTDF
;
A
#
# COMPACT_ATOMS: atom_id res chain seq x y z
N MET A 1 -29.87 -20.86 -46.33
CA MET A 1 -30.20 -21.72 -45.18
C MET A 1 -30.02 -20.87 -43.92
N ALA A 2 -30.95 -20.64 -42.99
CA ALA A 2 -32.40 -20.77 -42.83
C ALA A 2 -32.74 -19.76 -41.68
N ARG A 3 -33.52 -18.69 -41.95
CA ARG A 3 -34.93 -18.43 -41.58
C ARG A 3 -35.29 -18.35 -40.07
N TYR A 4 -35.51 -17.10 -39.63
CA TYR A 4 -36.63 -16.54 -38.81
C TYR A 4 -37.62 -17.47 -38.10
N LEU A 5 -38.00 -17.12 -36.85
CA LEU A 5 -39.37 -16.63 -36.50
C LEU A 5 -39.51 -16.21 -35.01
N LEU A 6 -40.16 -15.07 -34.82
CA LEU A 6 -40.73 -14.52 -33.58
C LEU A 6 -42.08 -15.18 -33.25
N ALA A 7 -42.45 -15.27 -31.97
CA ALA A 7 -43.75 -14.79 -31.43
C ALA A 7 -43.95 -15.14 -29.91
N PRO A 8 -44.86 -14.43 -29.20
CA PRO A 8 -44.90 -14.31 -27.72
C PRO A 8 -46.15 -14.93 -27.05
N THR A 9 -46.18 -15.08 -25.71
CA THR A 9 -47.40 -15.36 -24.92
C THR A 9 -47.25 -14.89 -23.46
N THR A 10 -47.94 -13.82 -23.03
CA THR A 10 -49.24 -13.73 -22.30
C THR A 10 -49.20 -13.95 -20.79
N SER A 11 -49.78 -12.97 -20.07
CA SER A 11 -50.10 -12.94 -18.65
C SER A 11 -51.14 -13.99 -18.22
N SER A 12 -51.06 -14.44 -16.97
CA SER A 12 -52.24 -14.88 -16.21
C SER A 12 -52.02 -14.71 -14.70
N SER A 13 -53.02 -14.14 -14.05
CA SER A 13 -53.19 -13.92 -12.62
C SER A 13 -53.76 -15.15 -11.89
N ALA A 14 -53.31 -15.43 -10.67
CA ALA A 14 -54.08 -16.14 -9.63
C ALA A 14 -53.40 -15.88 -8.25
N LEU A 15 -53.99 -15.07 -7.37
CA LEU A 15 -54.89 -15.45 -6.25
C LEU A 15 -54.21 -16.26 -5.13
N LEU A 16 -54.01 -15.58 -3.99
CA LEU A 16 -53.67 -16.13 -2.68
C LEU A 16 -54.80 -16.98 -2.10
N PRO A 17 -54.48 -17.99 -1.29
CA PRO A 17 -55.34 -18.40 -0.17
C PRO A 17 -54.66 -18.25 1.19
N LYS A 18 -55.49 -17.92 2.18
CA LYS A 18 -55.21 -17.81 3.61
C LYS A 18 -55.11 -19.18 4.30
N ASP A 19 -54.25 -19.21 5.32
CA ASP A 19 -54.28 -20.00 6.57
C ASP A 19 -54.54 -21.53 6.55
N ALA A 20 -53.55 -22.29 7.02
CA ALA A 20 -53.76 -23.42 7.94
C ALA A 20 -52.50 -23.73 8.74
N ALA A 21 -52.70 -23.91 10.05
CA ALA A 21 -51.73 -23.90 11.13
C ALA A 21 -50.95 -25.22 11.38
N LYS A 22 -50.01 -25.10 12.32
CA LYS A 22 -49.39 -26.12 13.22
C LYS A 22 -48.15 -26.86 12.70
N ASN A 23 -46.99 -26.51 13.25
CA ASN A 23 -46.20 -27.39 14.13
C ASN A 23 -44.90 -26.72 14.59
N SER A 24 -44.82 -26.40 15.88
CA SER A 24 -43.60 -25.96 16.58
C SER A 24 -43.01 -27.15 17.35
N PRO A 25 -41.70 -27.44 17.29
CA PRO A 25 -41.07 -28.41 18.19
C PRO A 25 -40.69 -27.76 19.54
N PRO A 26 -40.52 -28.54 20.63
CA PRO A 26 -40.52 -28.03 21.99
C PRO A 26 -39.16 -27.49 22.45
N SER A 27 -39.22 -26.49 23.32
CA SER A 27 -38.10 -25.97 24.11
C SER A 27 -37.55 -27.03 25.07
N ARG A 28 -36.27 -27.36 24.96
CA ARG A 28 -35.54 -28.11 26.00
C ARG A 28 -34.78 -27.15 26.89
N THR A 29 -35.20 -27.10 28.15
CA THR A 29 -34.48 -26.52 29.30
C THR A 29 -33.22 -27.35 29.56
N LEU A 30 -32.03 -26.77 29.42
CA LEU A 30 -30.80 -27.36 29.96
C LEU A 30 -30.58 -26.86 31.39
N GLY A 31 -30.67 -27.78 32.36
CA GLY A 31 -30.29 -27.52 33.74
C GLY A 31 -28.77 -27.46 33.90
N LEU A 32 -28.27 -26.47 34.64
CA LEU A 32 -26.90 -26.43 35.13
C LEU A 32 -26.68 -27.60 36.12
N ARG A 33 -25.64 -28.40 35.88
CA ARG A 33 -25.05 -29.27 36.91
C ARG A 33 -23.57 -28.94 37.09
N ALA A 34 -23.18 -28.86 38.35
CA ALA A 34 -21.91 -28.38 38.85
C ALA A 34 -20.72 -29.34 38.59
N LEU A 35 -19.53 -28.76 38.74
CA LEU A 35 -18.20 -29.27 38.46
C LEU A 35 -17.85 -30.61 39.14
N GLY A 36 -17.11 -31.45 38.41
CA GLY A 36 -16.26 -32.51 38.96
C GLY A 36 -14.81 -32.31 38.53
N SER A 37 -13.93 -32.02 39.48
CA SER A 37 -12.49 -31.85 39.29
C SER A 37 -11.82 -33.20 38.98
N ARG A 38 -11.12 -33.31 37.84
CA ARG A 38 -10.11 -34.35 37.61
C ARG A 38 -8.74 -33.70 37.46
N SER A 39 -7.89 -33.94 38.46
CA SER A 39 -6.47 -33.56 38.48
C SER A 39 -5.68 -34.44 37.51
N GLY A 40 -5.39 -33.93 36.32
CA GLY A 40 -4.37 -34.47 35.42
C GLY A 40 -3.07 -33.67 35.60
N LYS A 41 -1.98 -34.32 36.02
CA LYS A 41 -0.65 -33.70 36.07
C LYS A 41 -0.22 -33.30 34.66
N ALA A 42 -0.16 -32.00 34.38
CA ALA A 42 0.45 -31.47 33.17
C ALA A 42 1.97 -31.76 33.20
N ARG A 43 2.50 -32.39 32.15
CA ARG A 43 3.95 -32.49 31.92
C ARG A 43 4.43 -31.15 31.35
N PRO A 44 5.54 -30.58 31.85
CA PRO A 44 6.09 -29.37 31.25
C PRO A 44 6.63 -29.74 29.86
N ILE A 45 6.10 -29.08 28.84
CA ILE A 45 6.73 -29.07 27.52
C ILE A 45 7.91 -28.11 27.66
N MET A 46 9.12 -28.65 27.70
CA MET A 46 10.33 -27.84 27.58
C MET A 46 10.30 -27.18 26.19
N ALA A 47 10.11 -25.87 26.17
CA ALA A 47 10.44 -25.06 25.01
C ALA A 47 11.96 -25.16 24.83
N VAL A 48 12.39 -25.81 23.74
CA VAL A 48 13.77 -25.71 23.29
C VAL A 48 13.90 -24.30 22.71
N ALA A 49 14.46 -23.39 23.49
CA ALA A 49 14.94 -22.13 22.96
C ALA A 49 16.08 -22.47 21.99
N SER A 50 15.82 -22.38 20.69
CA SER A 50 16.90 -22.30 19.71
C SER A 50 17.41 -20.86 19.71
N GLU A 51 18.40 -20.61 20.55
CA GLU A 51 19.26 -19.42 20.46
C GLU A 51 20.02 -19.46 19.14
N GLN A 52 19.65 -18.56 18.22
CA GLN A 52 20.53 -17.62 17.53
C GLN A 52 19.68 -16.92 16.47
N ALA A 53 19.16 -15.73 16.81
CA ALA A 53 18.68 -14.80 15.80
C ALA A 53 19.85 -14.54 14.84
N ALA A 54 19.65 -14.79 13.55
CA ALA A 54 20.64 -14.42 12.54
C ALA A 54 21.01 -12.94 12.73
N PRO A 55 22.29 -12.56 12.63
CA PRO A 55 22.67 -11.15 12.75
C PRO A 55 21.85 -10.37 11.72
N ALA A 56 21.09 -9.37 12.19
CA ALA A 56 20.28 -8.52 11.32
C ALA A 56 21.20 -7.96 10.24
N ALA A 57 21.00 -8.40 8.99
CA ALA A 57 21.69 -7.83 7.85
C ALA A 57 21.45 -6.31 7.91
N ARG A 58 22.53 -5.53 8.01
CA ARG A 58 22.43 -4.07 8.04
C ARG A 58 22.20 -3.59 6.61
N TYR A 59 20.94 -3.45 6.24
CA TYR A 59 20.57 -2.79 5.00
C TYR A 59 20.84 -1.28 5.11
N PRO A 60 21.29 -0.63 4.03
CA PRO A 60 21.58 0.81 4.05
C PRO A 60 20.30 1.60 4.29
N LYS A 61 20.42 2.70 5.03
CA LYS A 61 19.31 3.64 5.22
C LYS A 61 18.97 4.35 3.90
N VAL A 62 17.68 4.47 3.61
CA VAL A 62 17.13 5.15 2.43
C VAL A 62 16.84 6.62 2.73
N ALA A 63 16.36 6.92 3.94
CA ALA A 63 16.01 8.24 4.42
C ALA A 63 17.21 9.19 4.41
N ALA A 64 16.91 10.47 4.21
CA ALA A 64 17.92 11.51 4.19
C ALA A 64 18.57 11.65 5.58
N PRO A 65 19.90 11.82 5.68
CA PRO A 65 20.55 12.08 6.97
C PRO A 65 20.21 13.48 7.54
N THR A 66 19.75 14.38 6.67
CA THR A 66 19.30 15.74 6.98
C THR A 66 18.24 16.13 5.96
N THR A 67 17.34 17.03 6.32
CA THR A 67 16.36 17.63 5.40
C THR A 67 16.90 18.89 4.71
N GLY A 68 18.21 19.15 4.79
CA GLY A 68 18.84 20.32 4.21
C GLY A 68 18.61 21.59 5.03
N PRO A 69 18.56 22.78 4.40
CA PRO A 69 18.30 24.04 5.11
C PRO A 69 16.87 24.13 5.67
N ILE A 70 15.91 23.40 5.10
CA ILE A 70 14.51 23.42 5.54
C ILE A 70 14.31 22.38 6.65
N PRO A 71 13.80 22.77 7.84
CA PRO A 71 13.51 21.84 8.91
C PRO A 71 12.49 20.77 8.51
N ALA A 72 12.70 19.54 8.96
CA ALA A 72 11.82 18.41 8.70
C ALA A 72 10.36 18.68 9.10
N ALA A 73 10.14 19.37 10.22
CA ALA A 73 8.81 19.74 10.70
C ALA A 73 8.09 20.74 9.78
N GLU A 74 8.83 21.63 9.10
CA GLU A 74 8.26 22.58 8.15
C GLU A 74 7.83 21.88 6.87
N LEU A 75 8.69 21.01 6.32
CA LEU A 75 8.33 20.15 5.18
C LEU A 75 7.10 19.30 5.50
N LEU A 76 7.09 18.65 6.67
CA LEU A 76 5.98 17.80 7.10
C LEU A 76 4.68 18.59 7.23
N GLY A 77 4.71 19.79 7.82
CA GLY A 77 3.51 20.63 7.94
C GLY A 77 2.91 21.02 6.60
N VAL A 78 3.74 21.33 5.59
CA VAL A 78 3.26 21.62 4.23
C VAL A 78 2.73 20.36 3.54
N ILE A 79 3.42 19.22 3.69
CA ILE A 79 2.96 17.93 3.15
C ILE A 79 1.60 17.54 3.73
N GLU A 80 1.41 17.63 5.05
CA GLU A 80 0.14 17.29 5.70
C GLU A 80 -0.99 18.20 5.24
N ALA A 81 -0.73 19.51 5.08
CA ALA A 81 -1.70 20.45 4.53
C ALA A 81 -2.07 20.12 3.07
N ALA A 82 -1.08 19.79 2.24
CA ALA A 82 -1.29 19.45 0.84
C ALA A 82 -2.04 18.11 0.69
N ALA A 83 -1.62 17.08 1.42
CA ALA A 83 -2.26 15.77 1.41
C ALA A 83 -3.72 15.85 1.90
N LYS A 84 -3.98 16.67 2.92
CA LYS A 84 -5.36 16.93 3.37
C LYS A 84 -6.18 17.61 2.27
N ALA A 85 -5.64 18.62 1.58
CA ALA A 85 -6.36 19.31 0.51
C ALA A 85 -6.75 18.35 -0.64
N GLY A 86 -5.81 17.50 -1.09
CA GLY A 86 -6.10 16.46 -2.07
C GLY A 86 -7.13 15.44 -1.55
N ALA A 87 -6.97 14.99 -0.31
CA ALA A 87 -7.89 14.03 0.29
C ALA A 87 -9.32 14.57 0.46
N ASP A 88 -9.49 15.88 0.74
CA ASP A 88 -10.82 16.50 0.80
C ASP A 88 -11.54 16.39 -0.56
N VAL A 89 -10.82 16.59 -1.67
CA VAL A 89 -11.36 16.40 -3.04
C VAL A 89 -11.80 14.95 -3.27
N ILE A 90 -10.94 13.99 -2.91
CA ILE A 90 -11.28 12.57 -3.06
C ILE A 90 -12.50 12.22 -2.19
N MET A 91 -12.57 12.71 -0.95
CA MET A 91 -13.67 12.48 -0.02
C MET A 91 -15.00 13.03 -0.54
N GLU A 92 -15.01 14.15 -1.26
CA GLU A 92 -16.22 14.63 -1.92
C GLU A 92 -16.67 13.72 -3.08
N ALA A 93 -15.74 12.97 -3.67
CA ALA A 93 -16.00 12.14 -4.84
C ALA A 93 -16.33 10.67 -4.51
N VAL A 94 -15.95 10.16 -3.33
CA VAL A 94 -16.04 8.72 -3.02
C VAL A 94 -17.43 8.09 -3.23
N ASN A 95 -18.52 8.84 -2.99
CA ASN A 95 -19.90 8.37 -3.17
C ASN A 95 -20.60 8.92 -4.43
N LYS A 96 -19.90 9.70 -5.27
CA LYS A 96 -20.49 10.22 -6.52
C LYS A 96 -20.70 9.07 -7.52
N PRO A 97 -21.79 9.08 -8.32
CA PRO A 97 -22.02 8.07 -9.35
C PRO A 97 -20.89 8.05 -10.39
N ARG A 98 -20.43 6.85 -10.78
CA ARG A 98 -19.34 6.65 -11.76
C ARG A 98 -19.87 5.89 -12.97
N ASN A 99 -19.33 6.18 -14.15
CA ASN A 99 -19.62 5.42 -15.36
C ASN A 99 -18.39 4.59 -15.77
N ILE A 100 -18.28 3.36 -15.28
CA ILE A 100 -17.15 2.48 -15.59
C ILE A 100 -17.34 1.93 -17.01
N GLN A 101 -16.54 2.42 -17.97
CA GLN A 101 -16.57 1.92 -19.35
C GLN A 101 -15.54 0.80 -19.54
N TYR A 102 -15.85 -0.19 -20.40
CA TYR A 102 -15.05 -1.39 -20.65
C TYR A 102 -13.69 -1.14 -21.35
N LYS A 103 -13.18 0.10 -21.37
CA LYS A 103 -11.91 0.47 -22.01
C LYS A 103 -11.06 1.47 -21.24
N GLY A 104 -11.38 1.75 -19.98
CA GLY A 104 -10.53 2.61 -19.17
C GLY A 104 -11.18 3.16 -17.92
N VAL A 105 -10.35 3.85 -17.15
CA VAL A 105 -10.71 4.68 -16.01
C VAL A 105 -11.69 5.75 -16.50
N ALA A 106 -12.85 5.87 -15.86
CA ALA A 106 -13.95 6.75 -16.26
C ALA A 106 -13.57 8.24 -16.20
N ASP A 107 -14.23 9.10 -16.98
CA ASP A 107 -14.05 10.57 -16.96
C ASP A 107 -14.06 11.18 -15.55
N LEU A 108 -14.93 10.67 -14.66
CA LEU A 108 -15.02 11.15 -13.28
C LEU A 108 -13.77 10.83 -12.47
N VAL A 109 -13.18 9.66 -12.69
CA VAL A 109 -11.98 9.25 -11.95
C VAL A 109 -10.82 10.11 -12.42
N THR A 110 -10.56 10.18 -13.73
CA THR A 110 -9.55 11.08 -14.30
C THR A 110 -9.75 12.55 -13.91
N GLY A 111 -10.99 13.03 -13.79
CA GLY A 111 -11.28 14.38 -13.32
C GLY A 111 -11.01 14.58 -11.82
N THR A 112 -11.21 13.54 -11.01
CA THR A 112 -10.95 13.56 -9.57
C THR A 112 -9.46 13.56 -9.28
N ASP A 113 -8.69 12.67 -9.94
CA ASP A 113 -7.22 12.60 -9.84
C ASP A 113 -6.59 13.96 -10.17
N LYS A 114 -6.94 14.55 -11.32
CA LYS A 114 -6.42 15.86 -11.75
C LYS A 114 -6.78 17.02 -10.83
N LEU A 115 -8.00 17.02 -10.29
CA LEU A 115 -8.42 18.06 -9.34
C LEU A 115 -7.69 17.92 -8.01
N SER A 116 -7.52 16.69 -7.52
CA SER A 116 -6.73 16.38 -6.32
C SER A 116 -5.28 16.83 -6.51
N GLU A 117 -4.65 16.52 -7.64
CA GLU A 117 -3.29 16.97 -7.93
C GLU A 117 -3.20 18.50 -7.99
N SER A 118 -4.13 19.17 -8.67
CA SER A 118 -4.13 20.64 -8.77
C SER A 118 -4.13 21.33 -7.40
N VAL A 119 -4.99 20.90 -6.47
CA VAL A 119 -5.04 21.52 -5.14
C VAL A 119 -3.81 21.20 -4.29
N ILE A 120 -3.23 20.01 -4.46
CA ILE A 120 -1.94 19.64 -3.84
C ILE A 120 -0.84 20.58 -4.34
N LEU A 121 -0.74 20.74 -5.67
CA LEU A 121 0.25 21.60 -6.31
C LEU A 121 0.12 23.06 -5.87
N GLU A 122 -1.09 23.57 -5.72
CA GLU A 122 -1.32 24.93 -5.20
C GLU A 122 -0.74 25.12 -3.80
N VAL A 123 -0.93 24.14 -2.90
CA VAL A 123 -0.37 24.20 -1.54
C VAL A 123 1.16 24.13 -1.57
N VAL A 124 1.73 23.19 -2.33
CA VAL A 124 3.18 23.02 -2.43
C VAL A 124 3.84 24.27 -3.02
N THR A 125 3.38 24.72 -4.20
CA THR A 125 3.96 25.87 -4.91
C THR A 125 3.78 27.19 -4.17
N LYS A 126 2.74 27.35 -3.35
CA LYS A 126 2.57 28.55 -2.51
C LYS A 126 3.65 28.65 -1.44
N ASN A 127 4.10 27.53 -0.89
CA ASN A 127 5.11 27.48 0.17
C ASN A 127 6.54 27.35 -0.39
N PHE A 128 6.70 26.62 -1.49
CA PHE A 128 7.99 26.30 -2.11
C PHE A 128 7.93 26.49 -3.64
N LYS A 129 8.08 27.74 -4.08
CA LYS A 129 7.97 28.12 -5.50
C LYS A 129 9.11 27.60 -6.38
N ASP A 130 10.24 27.32 -5.76
CA ASP A 130 11.52 26.95 -6.35
C ASP A 130 11.84 25.46 -6.17
N HIS A 131 10.91 24.64 -5.66
CA HIS A 131 11.12 23.20 -5.57
C HIS A 131 10.72 22.49 -6.86
N LEU A 132 11.34 21.34 -7.12
CA LEU A 132 10.98 20.45 -8.22
C LEU A 132 9.82 19.55 -7.78
N ILE A 133 8.89 19.28 -8.68
CA ILE A 133 7.72 18.44 -8.40
C ILE A 133 7.55 17.43 -9.54
N LEU A 134 7.34 16.16 -9.17
CA LEU A 134 6.99 15.04 -10.05
C LEU A 134 5.64 14.48 -9.61
N GLY A 135 4.59 14.85 -10.32
CA GLY A 135 3.24 14.30 -10.15
C GLY A 135 2.95 13.18 -11.14
N GLU A 136 2.08 12.25 -10.77
CA GLU A 136 1.60 11.20 -11.67
C GLU A 136 0.88 11.77 -12.90
N GLU A 137 -0.02 12.75 -12.70
CA GLU A 137 -0.87 13.28 -13.77
C GLU A 137 -0.18 14.42 -14.53
N GLY A 138 0.54 15.28 -13.81
CA GLY A 138 1.16 16.50 -14.34
C GLY A 138 2.61 16.34 -14.79
N GLY A 139 3.28 15.23 -14.44
CA GLY A 139 4.68 15.00 -14.74
C GLY A 139 5.63 15.91 -13.96
N LEU A 140 6.78 16.26 -14.56
CA LEU A 140 7.84 17.04 -13.92
C LEU A 140 7.65 18.55 -14.16
N ILE A 141 7.57 19.34 -13.09
CA ILE A 141 7.47 20.81 -13.11
C ILE A 141 8.36 21.44 -12.02
N GLY A 142 8.57 22.75 -12.09
CA GLY A 142 9.33 23.51 -11.09
C GLY A 142 10.77 23.79 -11.50
N ASP A 143 11.62 24.11 -10.52
CA ASP A 143 13.02 24.46 -10.78
C ASP A 143 13.92 23.21 -10.82
N SER A 144 14.50 22.95 -11.99
CA SER A 144 15.44 21.85 -12.22
C SER A 144 16.72 21.89 -11.36
N SER A 145 17.04 23.05 -10.76
CA SER A 145 18.20 23.23 -9.88
C SER A 145 17.91 22.94 -8.40
N SER A 146 16.66 22.69 -8.04
CA SER A 146 16.23 22.37 -6.68
C SER A 146 16.90 21.10 -6.14
N GLU A 147 17.36 21.14 -4.89
CA GLU A 147 17.78 19.95 -4.14
C GLU A 147 16.58 19.16 -3.59
N TYR A 148 15.37 19.73 -3.65
CA TYR A 148 14.12 19.10 -3.23
C TYR A 148 13.30 18.62 -4.42
N LEU A 149 12.79 17.39 -4.33
CA LEU A 149 11.86 16.81 -5.30
C LEU A 149 10.62 16.27 -4.57
N TRP A 150 9.46 16.86 -4.85
CA TRP A 150 8.17 16.36 -4.37
C TRP A 150 7.66 15.29 -5.32
N CYS A 151 7.38 14.09 -4.80
CA CYS A 151 6.75 13.00 -5.53
C CYS A 151 5.30 12.89 -5.06
N ILE A 152 4.34 13.07 -5.98
CA ILE A 152 2.92 13.20 -5.67
C ILE A 152 2.14 12.16 -6.47
N ASP A 153 1.40 11.32 -5.75
CA ASP A 153 0.32 10.52 -6.29
C ASP A 153 -1.00 11.04 -5.70
N PRO A 154 -1.84 11.70 -6.52
CA PRO A 154 -3.08 12.29 -6.07
C PRO A 154 -4.19 11.27 -5.78
N LEU A 155 -4.06 10.02 -6.25
CA LEU A 155 -4.99 8.92 -6.03
C LEU A 155 -4.36 7.54 -6.33
N ASP A 156 -3.54 7.04 -5.41
CA ASP A 156 -2.98 5.69 -5.47
C ASP A 156 -4.11 4.68 -5.26
N GLY A 157 -4.26 3.72 -6.17
CA GLY A 157 -5.36 2.78 -6.18
C GLY A 157 -6.61 3.31 -6.89
N THR A 158 -6.44 4.06 -7.98
CA THR A 158 -7.49 4.55 -8.89
C THR A 158 -8.54 3.48 -9.24
N THR A 159 -8.11 2.22 -9.43
CA THR A 159 -9.02 1.08 -9.67
C THR A 159 -9.93 0.82 -8.46
N ASN A 160 -9.38 0.83 -7.24
CA ASN A 160 -10.15 0.63 -6.02
C ASN A 160 -11.15 1.76 -5.82
N PHE A 161 -10.73 3.01 -6.01
CA PHE A 161 -11.62 4.17 -5.98
C PHE A 161 -12.76 4.04 -7.01
N ALA A 162 -12.45 3.63 -8.24
CA ALA A 162 -13.44 3.47 -9.30
C ALA A 162 -14.52 2.43 -8.95
N HIS A 163 -14.13 1.36 -8.24
CA HIS A 163 -15.02 0.28 -7.81
C HIS A 163 -15.63 0.50 -6.42
N GLY A 164 -15.27 1.58 -5.70
CA GLY A 164 -15.67 1.79 -4.31
C GLY A 164 -15.10 0.74 -3.36
N TYR A 165 -14.00 0.08 -3.73
CA TYR A 165 -13.27 -0.84 -2.85
C TYR A 165 -12.39 -0.03 -1.89
N PRO A 166 -12.37 -0.34 -0.58
CA PRO A 166 -11.48 0.36 0.36
C PRO A 166 -10.01 0.05 0.09
N SER A 167 -9.09 0.91 0.55
CA SER A 167 -7.64 0.87 0.26
C SER A 167 -7.27 1.59 -1.03
N PHE A 168 -7.42 2.91 -1.02
CA PHE A 168 -6.78 3.85 -1.95
C PHE A 168 -6.29 5.05 -1.12
N SER A 169 -5.38 5.85 -1.65
CA SER A 169 -4.77 6.91 -0.85
C SER A 169 -4.34 8.14 -1.66
N VAL A 170 -4.13 9.25 -0.96
CA VAL A 170 -3.30 10.35 -1.45
C VAL A 170 -1.91 10.16 -0.87
N SER A 171 -0.88 10.19 -1.70
CA SER A 171 0.51 9.96 -1.28
C SER A 171 1.41 11.13 -1.70
N ILE A 172 2.12 11.71 -0.74
CA ILE A 172 3.07 12.78 -0.98
C ILE A 172 4.35 12.50 -0.20
N GLY A 173 5.47 12.42 -0.92
CA GLY A 173 6.81 12.37 -0.35
C GLY A 173 7.64 13.53 -0.87
N VAL A 174 8.52 14.09 -0.04
CA VAL A 174 9.57 15.01 -0.50
C VAL A 174 10.92 14.36 -0.31
N LEU A 175 11.74 14.41 -1.36
CA LEU A 175 13.11 13.98 -1.37
C LEU A 175 14.02 15.19 -1.15
N PHE A 176 15.09 15.01 -0.39
CA PHE A 176 16.24 15.92 -0.38
C PHE A 176 17.45 15.17 -0.94
N ARG A 177 17.98 15.67 -2.05
CA ARG A 177 19.09 15.06 -2.82
C ARG A 177 18.90 13.56 -3.06
N GLY A 178 17.73 13.17 -3.58
CA GLY A 178 17.42 11.78 -3.93
C GLY A 178 16.98 10.89 -2.77
N LYS A 179 16.99 11.37 -1.54
CA LYS A 179 16.61 10.59 -0.35
C LYS A 179 15.33 11.13 0.30
N PRO A 180 14.37 10.29 0.71
CA PRO A 180 13.15 10.73 1.38
C PRO A 180 13.44 11.53 2.65
N ALA A 181 12.81 12.70 2.78
CA ALA A 181 13.02 13.67 3.85
C ALA A 181 11.77 13.88 4.72
N ALA A 182 10.58 13.93 4.11
CA ALA A 182 9.29 13.96 4.80
C ALA A 182 8.20 13.35 3.92
N SER A 183 7.12 12.86 4.52
CA SER A 183 6.05 12.18 3.79
C SER A 183 4.72 12.12 4.54
N THR A 184 3.63 12.06 3.79
CA THR A 184 2.28 11.73 4.30
C THR A 184 1.52 10.87 3.29
N VAL A 185 0.83 9.86 3.81
CA VAL A 185 -0.16 9.03 3.10
C VAL A 185 -1.50 9.19 3.80
N VAL A 186 -2.54 9.57 3.07
CA VAL A 186 -3.93 9.62 3.56
C VAL A 186 -4.71 8.47 2.93
N GLU A 187 -4.86 7.38 3.68
CA GLU A 187 -5.59 6.19 3.29
C GLU A 187 -7.10 6.37 3.49
N PHE A 188 -7.91 5.94 2.51
CA PHE A 188 -9.36 5.86 2.60
C PHE A 188 -9.79 4.45 3.00
N CYS A 189 -10.43 4.36 4.16
CA CYS A 189 -10.90 3.11 4.77
C CYS A 189 -12.43 3.02 4.77
N GLY A 190 -12.95 1.80 4.96
CA GLY A 190 -14.37 1.54 5.10
C GLY A 190 -15.00 1.04 3.79
N GLY A 191 -15.87 1.85 3.20
CA GLY A 191 -16.56 1.50 1.96
C GLY A 191 -17.71 2.46 1.65
N PRO A 192 -18.49 2.20 0.58
CA PRO A 192 -19.60 3.06 0.17
C PRO A 192 -20.50 3.44 1.34
N MET A 193 -20.80 4.74 1.45
CA MET A 193 -21.60 5.36 2.53
C MET A 193 -20.98 5.36 3.94
N CYS A 194 -19.80 4.76 4.15
CA CYS A 194 -19.13 4.67 5.46
C CYS A 194 -17.62 4.94 5.34
N TRP A 195 -17.24 5.93 4.54
CA TRP A 195 -15.85 6.31 4.33
C TRP A 195 -15.25 7.05 5.53
N SER A 196 -14.00 6.75 5.82
CA SER A 196 -13.16 7.44 6.81
C SER A 196 -11.73 7.50 6.30
N THR A 197 -10.89 8.35 6.90
CA THR A 197 -9.47 8.43 6.56
C THR A 197 -8.57 8.01 7.71
N ARG A 198 -7.39 7.50 7.34
CA ARG A 198 -6.26 7.28 8.23
C ARG A 198 -5.04 7.98 7.63
N THR A 199 -4.40 8.86 8.40
CA THR A 199 -3.24 9.61 7.94
C THR A 199 -1.99 9.07 8.60
N THR A 200 -1.04 8.59 7.79
CA THR A 200 0.29 8.16 8.23
C THR A 200 1.32 9.16 7.73
N SER A 201 2.18 9.66 8.61
CA SER A 201 3.18 10.66 8.25
C SER A 201 4.53 10.33 8.89
N ALA A 202 5.61 10.77 8.26
CA ALA A 202 6.97 10.52 8.72
C ALA A 202 7.92 11.64 8.28
N SER A 203 9.01 11.79 9.02
CA SER A 203 10.10 12.70 8.65
C SER A 203 11.43 12.09 9.02
N ALA A 204 12.47 12.37 8.22
CA ALA A 204 13.78 11.78 8.39
C ALA A 204 14.36 12.08 9.79
N GLY A 205 14.64 11.01 10.55
CA GLY A 205 15.09 11.08 11.94
C GLY A 205 14.02 11.49 12.97
N GLY A 206 12.79 11.77 12.52
CA GLY A 206 11.66 12.18 13.36
C GLY A 206 10.73 11.02 13.77
N GLY A 207 10.90 9.84 13.17
CA GLY A 207 9.99 8.72 13.32
C GLY A 207 8.72 8.82 12.46
N ALA A 208 7.93 7.75 12.49
CA ALA A 208 6.63 7.67 11.82
C ALA A 208 5.47 7.76 12.82
N CYS A 209 4.36 8.35 12.38
CA CYS A 209 3.14 8.54 13.15
C CYS A 209 1.91 8.17 12.31
N CYS A 210 0.84 7.70 12.95
CA CYS A 210 -0.48 7.55 12.38
C CYS A 210 -1.49 8.33 13.23
N ASN A 211 -2.20 9.28 12.62
CA ASN A 211 -3.12 10.20 13.31
C ASN A 211 -2.48 10.85 14.56
N GLY A 212 -1.20 11.23 14.44
CA GLY A 212 -0.40 11.84 15.51
C GLY A 212 0.15 10.87 16.58
N GLN A 213 -0.15 9.58 16.50
CA GLN A 213 0.41 8.56 17.39
C GLN A 213 1.61 7.87 16.76
N LYS A 214 2.71 7.70 17.51
CA LYS A 214 3.89 6.99 17.01
C LYS A 214 3.56 5.55 16.63
N ILE A 215 4.14 5.09 15.54
CA ILE A 215 3.97 3.72 15.03
C ILE A 215 5.31 3.02 14.90
N HIS A 216 5.26 1.70 14.89
CA HIS A 216 6.41 0.83 14.68
C HIS A 216 5.99 -0.37 13.86
N VAL A 217 6.92 -0.87 13.04
CA VAL A 217 6.75 -2.15 12.37
C VAL A 217 6.54 -3.28 13.37
N SER A 218 5.96 -4.39 12.91
CA SER A 218 5.74 -5.58 13.74
C SER A 218 7.08 -6.21 14.20
N GLN A 219 7.02 -7.13 15.16
CA GLN A 219 8.19 -7.86 15.66
C GLN A 219 8.25 -9.32 15.16
N THR A 220 7.45 -9.67 14.15
CA THR A 220 7.41 -11.02 13.58
C THR A 220 8.75 -11.35 12.94
N ASP A 221 9.39 -12.43 13.35
CA ASP A 221 10.73 -12.84 12.91
C ASP A 221 10.74 -14.11 12.04
N LYS A 222 9.57 -14.67 11.74
CA LYS A 222 9.43 -15.90 10.92
C LYS A 222 8.35 -15.73 9.86
N VAL A 223 8.67 -16.10 8.62
CA VAL A 223 7.73 -16.00 7.49
C VAL A 223 6.45 -16.83 7.73
N GLU A 224 6.56 -18.00 8.36
CA GLU A 224 5.41 -18.85 8.74
C GLU A 224 4.40 -18.18 9.68
N GLN A 225 4.81 -17.11 10.37
CA GLN A 225 3.97 -16.33 11.27
C GLN A 225 3.55 -14.99 10.68
N SER A 226 4.04 -14.66 9.48
CA SER A 226 3.85 -13.35 8.87
C SER A 226 2.54 -13.24 8.08
N LEU A 227 1.97 -12.05 8.05
CA LEU A 227 0.95 -11.59 7.11
C LEU A 227 1.62 -10.67 6.11
N LEU A 228 1.59 -11.06 4.84
CA LEU A 228 2.29 -10.35 3.78
C LEU A 228 1.32 -9.61 2.87
N VAL A 229 1.80 -8.62 2.13
CA VAL A 229 1.04 -7.92 1.09
C VAL A 229 1.91 -7.74 -0.15
N THR A 230 1.30 -7.66 -1.33
CA THR A 230 1.97 -7.42 -2.61
C THR A 230 1.03 -6.70 -3.55
N GLY A 231 1.56 -6.06 -4.59
CA GLY A 231 0.77 -5.66 -5.77
C GLY A 231 1.22 -6.36 -7.04
N PHE A 232 0.51 -6.06 -8.13
CA PHE A 232 0.76 -6.59 -9.46
C PHE A 232 0.55 -5.48 -10.48
N GLY A 233 1.54 -5.30 -11.36
CA GLY A 233 1.43 -4.41 -12.51
C GLY A 233 0.38 -4.89 -13.53
N TYR A 234 -0.07 -3.96 -14.36
CA TYR A 234 -1.09 -4.20 -15.39
C TYR A 234 -0.58 -5.03 -16.59
N GLU A 235 0.72 -5.03 -16.83
CA GLU A 235 1.35 -5.78 -17.92
C GLU A 235 1.54 -7.25 -17.48
N HIS A 236 0.87 -8.18 -18.15
CA HIS A 236 0.99 -9.62 -17.86
C HIS A 236 2.18 -10.26 -18.60
N ASP A 237 3.38 -9.82 -18.25
CA ASP A 237 4.64 -10.30 -18.82
C ASP A 237 5.39 -11.30 -17.89
N ASP A 238 6.68 -11.52 -18.15
CA ASP A 238 7.53 -12.38 -17.33
C ASP A 238 7.68 -11.88 -15.88
N ALA A 239 7.72 -10.56 -15.66
CA ALA A 239 7.81 -9.98 -14.32
C ALA A 239 6.50 -10.22 -13.54
N TRP A 240 5.35 -10.04 -14.20
CA TRP A 240 4.05 -10.38 -13.63
C TRP A 240 3.95 -11.87 -13.29
N THR A 241 4.34 -12.75 -14.22
CA THR A 241 4.32 -14.21 -14.00
C THR A 241 5.19 -14.61 -12.82
N THR A 242 6.38 -14.00 -12.70
CA THR A 242 7.29 -14.23 -11.58
C THR A 242 6.67 -13.76 -10.27
N ASN A 243 6.03 -12.59 -10.26
CA ASN A 243 5.38 -12.07 -9.08
C ASN A 243 4.19 -12.94 -8.62
N ILE A 244 3.41 -13.49 -9.55
CA ILE A 244 2.33 -14.45 -9.26
C ILE A 244 2.88 -15.73 -8.63
N ASN A 245 4.02 -16.22 -9.11
CA ASN A 245 4.67 -17.39 -8.53
C ASN A 245 5.16 -17.11 -7.10
N LEU A 246 5.74 -15.93 -6.84
CA LEU A 246 6.10 -15.49 -5.49
C LEU A 246 4.86 -15.40 -4.58
N PHE A 247 3.77 -14.80 -5.07
CA PHE A 247 2.51 -14.73 -4.32
C PHE A 247 1.98 -16.11 -3.93
N LYS A 248 1.99 -17.06 -4.87
CA LYS A 248 1.62 -18.46 -4.61
C LYS A 248 2.53 -19.07 -3.55
N GLU A 249 3.85 -18.99 -3.75
CA GLU A 249 4.82 -19.58 -2.82
C GLU A 249 4.65 -19.01 -1.40
N PHE A 250 4.55 -17.69 -1.27
CA PHE A 250 4.38 -17.06 0.03
C PHE A 250 3.04 -17.35 0.69
N THR A 251 1.99 -17.63 -0.09
CA THR A 251 0.72 -18.13 0.46
C THR A 251 0.89 -19.54 1.06
N ASP A 252 1.75 -20.37 0.48
CA ASP A 252 2.02 -21.73 0.96
C ASP A 252 2.80 -21.74 2.30
N ILE A 253 3.60 -20.70 2.58
CA ILE A 253 4.55 -20.67 3.72
C ILE A 253 4.31 -19.58 4.77
N SER A 254 3.28 -18.75 4.65
CA SER A 254 2.96 -17.66 5.60
C SER A 254 1.53 -17.78 6.15
N ARG A 255 1.06 -16.81 6.94
CA ARG A 255 -0.37 -16.71 7.32
C ARG A 255 -1.25 -16.18 6.19
N GLY A 256 -0.67 -15.95 5.02
CA GLY A 256 -1.33 -15.55 3.81
C GLY A 256 -0.80 -14.25 3.26
N VAL A 257 -1.13 -14.01 2.00
CA VAL A 257 -0.73 -12.80 1.29
C VAL A 257 -2.00 -12.00 0.95
N ARG A 258 -1.92 -10.67 1.05
CA ARG A 258 -2.95 -9.73 0.60
C ARG A 258 -2.52 -9.05 -0.69
N ARG A 259 -3.51 -8.57 -1.44
CA ARG A 259 -3.33 -7.71 -2.61
C ARG A 259 -4.40 -6.64 -2.52
N LEU A 260 -4.07 -5.51 -1.90
CA LEU A 260 -5.07 -4.46 -1.64
C LEU A 260 -5.20 -3.53 -2.84
N GLY A 261 -4.09 -3.18 -3.50
CA GLY A 261 -4.11 -2.42 -4.76
C GLY A 261 -3.87 -0.92 -4.60
N SER A 262 -3.18 -0.51 -3.54
CA SER A 262 -2.63 0.83 -3.34
C SER A 262 -1.27 0.67 -2.68
N ALA A 263 -0.19 0.96 -3.41
CA ALA A 263 1.19 0.72 -2.99
C ALA A 263 1.56 1.53 -1.74
N ALA A 264 1.18 2.81 -1.69
CA ALA A 264 1.47 3.70 -0.57
C ALA A 264 0.70 3.28 0.70
N ALA A 265 -0.56 2.83 0.56
CA ALA A 265 -1.32 2.27 1.67
C ALA A 265 -0.72 0.94 2.15
N ASP A 266 -0.33 0.05 1.24
CA ASP A 266 0.28 -1.24 1.56
C ASP A 266 1.60 -1.08 2.34
N MET A 267 2.46 -0.13 1.94
CA MET A 267 3.67 0.23 2.70
C MET A 267 3.34 0.87 4.05
N SER A 268 2.30 1.70 4.12
CA SER A 268 1.84 2.27 5.40
C SER A 268 1.35 1.18 6.37
N HIS A 269 0.73 0.11 5.87
CA HIS A 269 0.31 -1.04 6.68
C HIS A 269 1.52 -1.79 7.27
N VAL A 270 2.64 -1.85 6.54
CA VAL A 270 3.91 -2.37 7.07
C VAL A 270 4.44 -1.46 8.18
N GLY A 271 4.46 -0.14 7.96
CA GLY A 271 4.88 0.84 8.99
C GLY A 271 4.01 0.81 10.26
N LEU A 272 2.72 0.48 10.11
CA LEU A 272 1.77 0.28 11.20
C LEU A 272 1.94 -1.07 11.93
N GLY A 273 2.71 -2.00 11.37
CA GLY A 273 2.84 -3.36 11.88
C GLY A 273 1.58 -4.22 11.70
N ILE A 274 0.68 -3.85 10.77
CA ILE A 274 -0.51 -4.64 10.41
C ILE A 274 -0.10 -5.80 9.50
N THR A 275 0.82 -5.53 8.58
CA THR A 275 1.49 -6.50 7.70
C THR A 275 2.98 -6.48 7.99
N ASP A 276 3.68 -7.58 7.68
CA ASP A 276 5.10 -7.73 8.02
C ASP A 276 6.02 -7.34 6.85
N ALA A 277 5.53 -7.40 5.61
CA ALA A 277 6.27 -6.99 4.43
C ALA A 277 5.38 -6.70 3.22
N TYR A 278 5.92 -5.92 2.30
CA TYR A 278 5.36 -5.60 0.99
C TYR A 278 6.43 -5.71 -0.10
N TRP A 279 6.08 -6.28 -1.25
CA TRP A 279 6.94 -6.28 -2.44
C TRP A 279 6.14 -5.97 -3.71
N GLU A 280 6.78 -5.29 -4.68
CA GLU A 280 6.19 -5.04 -5.99
C GLU A 280 7.25 -4.64 -7.03
N TYR A 281 7.01 -5.04 -8.29
CA TYR A 281 7.78 -4.61 -9.46
C TYR A 281 7.08 -3.46 -10.20
N ARG A 282 7.89 -2.61 -10.84
CA ARG A 282 7.56 -1.54 -11.79
C ARG A 282 6.77 -0.34 -11.23
N LEU A 283 6.80 -0.16 -9.92
CA LEU A 283 6.33 1.06 -9.26
C LEU A 283 7.09 2.31 -9.73
N LYS A 284 6.47 3.46 -9.48
CA LYS A 284 6.94 4.80 -9.80
C LYS A 284 7.40 5.52 -8.52
N PRO A 285 8.19 6.60 -8.65
CA PRO A 285 8.65 7.37 -7.49
C PRO A 285 7.52 7.91 -6.62
N TRP A 286 6.39 8.31 -7.21
CA TRP A 286 5.22 8.81 -6.47
C TRP A 286 4.49 7.71 -5.67
N ASP A 287 4.46 6.47 -6.18
CA ASP A 287 3.93 5.31 -5.45
C ASP A 287 4.76 4.99 -4.18
N MET A 288 6.08 5.25 -4.25
CA MET A 288 7.03 4.73 -3.27
C MET A 288 7.53 5.77 -2.26
N ALA A 289 7.77 7.02 -2.68
CA ALA A 289 8.53 8.00 -1.89
C ALA A 289 8.00 8.20 -0.47
N ALA A 290 6.66 8.23 -0.31
CA ALA A 290 6.04 8.37 1.00
C ALA A 290 6.08 7.07 1.81
N GLY A 291 5.67 5.95 1.20
CA GLY A 291 5.57 4.66 1.86
C GLY A 291 6.92 4.15 2.39
N VAL A 292 8.00 4.31 1.61
CA VAL A 292 9.34 3.85 2.03
C VAL A 292 9.87 4.61 3.23
N LEU A 293 9.65 5.93 3.30
CA LEU A 293 10.05 6.74 4.46
C LEU A 293 9.27 6.34 5.71
N ILE A 294 7.95 6.12 5.56
CA ILE A 294 7.09 5.64 6.64
C ILE A 294 7.61 4.32 7.22
N VAL A 295 7.91 3.34 6.37
CA VAL A 295 8.40 2.03 6.83
C VAL A 295 9.75 2.17 7.54
N GLU A 296 10.69 2.92 6.97
CA GLU A 296 12.02 3.07 7.56
C GLU A 296 11.99 3.81 8.90
N GLU A 297 11.23 4.90 8.99
CA GLU A 297 11.09 5.68 10.23
C GLU A 297 10.24 4.94 11.30
N ALA A 298 9.43 3.96 10.89
CA ALA A 298 8.79 3.01 11.79
C ALA A 298 9.74 1.89 12.29
N GLY A 299 10.98 1.85 11.82
CA GLY A 299 12.01 0.87 12.20
C GLY A 299 12.12 -0.33 11.26
N GLY A 300 11.51 -0.26 10.09
CA GLY A 300 11.58 -1.29 9.05
C GLY A 300 12.84 -1.21 8.19
N VAL A 301 12.82 -2.02 7.14
CA VAL A 301 13.91 -2.19 6.18
C VAL A 301 13.36 -2.04 4.77
N VAL A 302 14.16 -1.43 3.89
CA VAL A 302 13.85 -1.22 2.48
C VAL A 302 15.03 -1.68 1.61
N THR A 303 14.75 -2.48 0.59
CA THR A 303 15.70 -2.86 -0.47
C THR A 303 15.00 -2.89 -1.82
N ARG A 304 15.79 -3.07 -2.88
CA ARG A 304 15.25 -3.61 -4.14
C ARG A 304 14.93 -5.09 -3.97
N MET A 305 14.17 -5.65 -4.91
CA MET A 305 13.77 -7.07 -4.85
C MET A 305 14.94 -8.04 -5.09
N ASP A 306 16.06 -7.56 -5.66
CA ASP A 306 17.32 -8.29 -5.75
C ASP A 306 18.18 -8.24 -4.47
N GLY A 307 17.72 -7.55 -3.42
CA GLY A 307 18.46 -7.30 -2.18
C GLY A 307 19.47 -6.15 -2.27
N GLY A 308 19.58 -5.47 -3.41
CA GLY A 308 20.43 -4.30 -3.59
C GLY A 308 19.91 -3.07 -2.85
N ALA A 309 20.79 -2.08 -2.69
CA ALA A 309 20.42 -0.78 -2.14
C ALA A 309 19.30 -0.14 -2.96
N PHE A 310 18.32 0.43 -2.26
CA PHE A 310 17.14 1.05 -2.85
C PHE A 310 17.30 2.57 -2.97
N THR A 311 16.79 3.09 -4.08
CA THR A 311 16.44 4.49 -4.28
C THR A 311 14.99 4.57 -4.74
N VAL A 312 14.32 5.69 -4.47
CA VAL A 312 12.93 5.92 -4.92
C VAL A 312 12.76 5.92 -6.45
N PHE A 313 13.86 5.94 -7.21
CA PHE A 313 13.84 5.87 -8.66
C PHE A 313 13.90 4.44 -9.19
N ASP A 314 14.18 3.44 -8.36
CA ASP A 314 14.23 2.04 -8.77
C ASP A 314 12.85 1.49 -9.15
N ARG A 315 12.84 0.42 -9.95
CA ARG A 315 11.60 -0.24 -10.43
C ARG A 315 11.19 -1.45 -9.61
N SER A 316 11.77 -1.65 -8.44
CA SER A 316 11.41 -2.79 -7.60
C SER A 316 11.67 -2.44 -6.16
N VAL A 317 10.76 -2.83 -5.29
CA VAL A 317 10.88 -2.58 -3.86
C VAL A 317 10.50 -3.83 -3.07
N LEU A 318 11.25 -4.07 -2.01
CA LEU A 318 10.87 -4.92 -0.90
C LEU A 318 10.99 -4.08 0.37
N VAL A 319 9.89 -3.91 1.08
CA VAL A 319 9.88 -3.32 2.42
C VAL A 319 9.42 -4.35 3.43
N SER A 320 9.92 -4.28 4.66
CA SER A 320 9.48 -5.20 5.71
C SER A 320 9.76 -4.65 7.10
N ASN A 321 9.29 -5.37 8.12
CA ASN A 321 9.64 -5.15 9.51
C ASN A 321 11.10 -5.43 9.89
N GLY A 322 11.93 -5.89 8.94
CA GLY A 322 13.34 -6.25 9.15
C GLY A 322 13.54 -7.69 9.64
N GLY A 323 12.64 -8.22 10.47
CA GLY A 323 12.71 -9.59 11.01
C GLY A 323 12.54 -10.67 9.95
N VAL A 324 11.61 -10.48 9.00
CA VAL A 324 11.39 -11.43 7.90
C VAL A 324 12.15 -11.10 6.61
N HIS A 325 12.83 -9.95 6.55
CA HIS A 325 13.39 -9.42 5.30
C HIS A 325 14.31 -10.41 4.57
N GLY A 326 15.29 -10.98 5.27
CA GLY A 326 16.24 -11.93 4.69
C GLY A 326 15.56 -13.21 4.19
N GLN A 327 14.60 -13.74 4.96
CA GLN A 327 13.85 -14.93 4.58
C GLN A 327 13.00 -14.72 3.30
N LEU A 328 12.49 -13.51 3.09
CA LEU A 328 11.80 -13.14 1.85
C LEU A 328 12.78 -12.99 0.69
N LEU A 329 13.92 -12.31 0.91
CA LEU A 329 14.96 -12.14 -0.11
C LEU A 329 15.54 -13.48 -0.61
N ASP A 330 15.64 -14.49 0.25
CA ASP A 330 16.09 -15.84 -0.15
C ASP A 330 15.23 -16.47 -1.26
N ARG A 331 13.98 -15.99 -1.46
CA ARG A 331 13.07 -16.40 -2.54
C ARG A 331 12.94 -15.36 -3.65
N ILE A 332 12.83 -14.10 -3.26
CA ILE A 332 12.60 -12.98 -4.19
C ILE A 332 13.86 -12.66 -5.00
N GLY A 333 15.03 -12.65 -4.37
CA GLY A 333 16.30 -12.28 -4.99
C GLY A 333 16.64 -13.13 -6.21
N PRO A 334 16.70 -14.48 -6.11
CA PRO A 334 16.97 -15.35 -7.25
C PRO A 334 15.99 -15.16 -8.41
N SER A 335 14.70 -15.01 -8.09
CA SER A 335 13.64 -14.79 -9.08
C SER A 335 13.82 -13.46 -9.82
N THR A 336 14.23 -12.41 -9.10
CA THR A 336 14.52 -11.08 -9.67
C THR A 336 15.76 -11.12 -10.56
N GLU A 337 16.82 -11.81 -10.14
CA GLU A 337 18.05 -11.96 -10.92
C GLU A 337 17.81 -12.74 -12.23
N ASP A 338 16.94 -13.74 -12.21
CA ASP A 338 16.58 -14.47 -13.42
C ASP A 338 15.80 -13.62 -14.41
N LEU A 339 14.93 -12.71 -13.94
CA LEU A 339 14.27 -11.72 -14.81
C LEU A 339 15.29 -10.78 -15.48
N LYS A 340 16.30 -10.32 -14.75
CA LYS A 340 17.37 -9.48 -15.33
C LYS A 340 18.16 -10.22 -16.39
N LYS A 341 18.51 -11.50 -16.16
CA LYS A 341 19.20 -12.35 -17.16
C LYS A 341 18.36 -12.53 -18.44
N LYS A 342 17.04 -12.50 -18.32
CA LYS A 342 16.10 -12.50 -19.46
C LYS A 342 15.96 -11.14 -20.16
N GLY A 343 16.66 -10.11 -19.69
CA GLY A 343 16.65 -8.77 -20.28
C GLY A 343 15.49 -7.88 -19.83
N ILE A 344 14.79 -8.25 -18.74
CA ILE A 344 13.78 -7.36 -18.15
C ILE A 344 14.47 -6.16 -17.50
N ASP A 345 14.04 -4.96 -17.90
CA ASP A 345 14.63 -3.71 -17.45
C ASP A 345 14.10 -3.29 -16.06
N PHE A 346 14.98 -3.39 -15.07
CA PHE A 346 14.80 -2.86 -13.72
C PHE A 346 15.76 -1.70 -13.40
N SER A 347 16.30 -1.03 -14.43
CA SER A 347 17.01 0.23 -14.24
C SER A 347 16.05 1.31 -13.69
N MET A 348 16.59 2.42 -13.20
CA MET A 348 15.78 3.50 -12.65
C MET A 348 14.66 3.90 -13.62
N TRP A 349 13.44 4.06 -13.12
CA TRP A 349 12.30 4.48 -13.93
C TRP A 349 12.53 5.89 -14.48
N PHE A 350 12.87 6.83 -13.59
CA PHE A 350 13.14 8.22 -13.94
C PHE A 350 13.89 8.89 -12.81
N LYS A 351 15.07 9.43 -13.11
CA LYS A 351 15.79 10.40 -12.26
C LYS A 351 15.97 11.66 -13.12
N PRO A 352 15.51 12.85 -12.69
CA PRO A 352 15.76 14.05 -13.46
C PRO A 352 17.27 14.31 -13.60
N ASP A 353 17.74 14.63 -14.81
CA ASP A 353 19.17 14.72 -15.13
C ASP A 353 19.95 15.70 -14.23
N SER A 354 19.33 16.83 -13.89
CA SER A 354 19.92 17.87 -13.05
C SER A 354 19.70 17.65 -11.55
N TYR A 355 18.91 16.65 -11.15
CA TYR A 355 18.55 16.45 -9.75
C TYR A 355 19.69 15.77 -8.99
N PRO A 356 20.25 16.43 -7.94
CA PRO A 356 21.38 15.88 -7.21
C PRO A 356 20.96 14.65 -6.41
N THR A 357 21.76 13.59 -6.44
CA THR A 357 21.55 12.37 -5.65
C THR A 357 22.77 11.95 -4.85
N ASP A 358 23.86 12.72 -4.97
CA ASP A 358 25.15 12.32 -4.44
C ASP A 358 25.26 12.77 -2.97
N PHE A 359 25.59 11.81 -2.11
CA PHE A 359 26.10 11.99 -0.75
C PHE A 359 27.43 11.26 -0.62
#